data_AF-Q5BRV3-F1
#
_entry.id   AF-Q5BRV3-F1
#
_cell.length_a   1.000
_cell.length_b   1.000
_cell.length_c   1.000
_cell.angle_alpha   90.00
_cell.angle_beta   90.00
_cell.angle_gamma   90.00
#
_symmetry.space_group_name_H-M   'P 1'
#
loop_
_entity.id
_entity.type
_entity.pdbx_description
1 polymer ?
#
loop_
_entity_poly.entity_id
_entity_poly.type
_entity_poly.pdbx_seq_one_letter_code
_entity_poly.pdbx_strand_id
1 'polypeptide(L)'
;SRHFAGRRFLKRGVNLVGDVANEVETEQIVHDTSYSFLRHGRVSSYVQMRGSVPLFWSQESSKVVAGRPPLEILRDDPLYESMGLHFASLLQRHGSPVIVLNWMKKREK
;
A
#
# COMPACT_ATOMS: atom_id res chain seq x y z
N SER A 1 6.09 2.46 -6.08
CA SER A 1 5.43 2.83 -7.34
C SER A 1 5.97 4.16 -7.83
N ARG A 2 6.15 4.30 -9.15
CA ARG A 2 6.58 5.56 -9.79
C ARG A 2 5.42 6.54 -10.02
N HIS A 3 4.17 6.05 -9.99
CA HIS A 3 2.98 6.79 -10.39
C HIS A 3 2.60 7.91 -9.40
N PHE A 4 2.75 7.68 -8.10
CA PHE A 4 2.62 8.73 -7.07
C PHE A 4 3.86 8.80 -6.16
N ALA A 5 5.02 8.92 -6.80
CA ALA A 5 6.32 8.96 -6.12
C ALA A 5 6.51 10.22 -5.25
N GLY A 6 7.18 10.05 -4.12
CA GLY A 6 7.57 11.11 -3.20
C GLY A 6 8.27 10.54 -1.97
N ARG A 7 8.95 11.40 -1.20
CA ARG A 7 9.63 10.96 0.03
C ARG A 7 8.59 10.45 1.03
N ARG A 8 8.87 9.31 1.68
CA ARG A 8 7.95 8.62 2.61
C ARG A 8 7.35 9.52 3.70
N PHE A 9 8.10 10.53 4.15
CA PHE A 9 7.67 11.47 5.19
C PHE A 9 6.91 12.70 4.67
N LEU A 10 6.89 12.92 3.35
CA LEU A 10 6.30 14.11 2.74
C LEU A 10 5.11 13.78 1.84
N LYS A 11 5.01 12.55 1.34
CA LYS A 11 3.95 12.15 0.43
C LYS A 11 3.20 10.94 0.97
N ARG A 12 1.90 11.14 1.15
CA ARG A 12 0.93 10.19 1.69
C ARG A 12 -0.38 10.30 0.90
N GLY A 13 -1.27 9.34 1.13
CA GLY A 13 -2.58 9.34 0.51
C GLY A 13 -2.61 8.86 -0.94
N VAL A 14 -3.67 9.26 -1.64
CA VAL A 14 -4.00 8.91 -3.03
C VAL A 14 -4.03 10.16 -3.91
N ASN A 15 -3.77 10.00 -5.20
CA ASN A 15 -4.02 11.04 -6.21
C ASN A 15 -5.43 10.89 -6.83
N LEU A 16 -5.77 11.80 -7.75
CA LEU A 16 -7.08 11.82 -8.41
C LEU A 16 -7.37 10.62 -9.33
N VAL A 17 -6.35 9.83 -9.68
CA VAL A 17 -6.48 8.68 -10.58
C VAL A 17 -6.35 7.34 -9.85
N GLY A 18 -6.31 7.36 -8.51
CA GLY A 18 -6.28 6.14 -7.68
C GLY A 18 -4.89 5.58 -7.36
N ASP A 19 -3.81 6.29 -7.70
CA ASP A 19 -2.45 5.87 -7.31
C ASP A 19 -2.15 6.30 -5.86
N VAL A 20 -1.81 5.33 -5.02
CA VAL A 20 -1.41 5.60 -3.64
C VAL A 20 0.09 5.84 -3.51
N ALA A 21 0.45 6.72 -2.57
CA ALA A 21 1.84 7.01 -2.27
C ALA A 21 2.49 5.79 -1.61
N ASN A 22 3.80 5.62 -1.81
CA ASN A 22 4.58 4.58 -1.16
C ASN A 22 4.07 3.15 -1.41
N GLU A 23 3.35 2.90 -2.51
CA GLU A 23 2.96 1.55 -2.93
C GLU A 23 4.22 0.72 -3.24
N VAL A 24 4.30 -0.46 -2.65
CA VAL A 24 5.37 -1.45 -2.83
C VAL A 24 4.71 -2.81 -2.98
N GLU A 25 5.17 -3.53 -3.99
CA GLU A 25 4.91 -4.94 -4.19
C GLU A 25 6.14 -5.72 -3.71
N THR A 26 5.93 -6.68 -2.82
CA THR A 26 6.95 -7.61 -2.36
C THR A 26 6.59 -9.00 -2.86
N GLU A 27 7.46 -9.58 -3.67
CA GLU A 27 7.30 -10.93 -4.20
C GLU A 27 8.31 -11.87 -3.53
N GLN A 28 7.82 -12.99 -3.01
CA GLN A 28 8.64 -14.11 -2.59
C GLN A 28 8.58 -15.20 -3.67
N ILE A 29 9.73 -15.55 -4.23
CA ILE A 29 9.86 -16.65 -5.19
C ILE A 29 10.60 -17.79 -4.50
N VAL A 30 10.03 -18.99 -4.58
CA VAL A 30 10.61 -20.22 -4.01
C VAL A 30 10.80 -21.23 -5.13
N HIS A 31 12.01 -21.79 -5.22
CA HIS A 31 12.30 -22.91 -6.09
C HIS A 31 12.54 -24.17 -5.24
N ASP A 32 11.68 -25.17 -5.41
CA ASP A 32 11.73 -26.44 -4.71
C ASP A 32 12.66 -27.42 -5.46
N THR A 33 13.83 -27.65 -4.87
CA THR A 33 14.85 -28.57 -5.38
C THR A 33 14.79 -29.96 -4.77
N SER A 34 13.72 -30.30 -4.03
CA SER A 34 13.57 -31.64 -3.42
C SER A 34 13.40 -32.75 -4.46
N TYR A 35 13.05 -32.41 -5.70
CA TYR A 35 12.95 -33.35 -6.81
C TYR A 35 14.32 -33.72 -7.37
N SER A 36 14.58 -35.02 -7.50
CA SER A 36 15.87 -35.56 -7.98
C SER A 36 16.20 -35.20 -9.44
N PHE A 37 15.23 -34.68 -10.19
CA PHE A 37 15.43 -34.21 -11.57
C PHE A 37 14.98 -32.76 -11.70
N LEU A 38 15.86 -31.90 -12.21
CA LEU A 38 15.61 -30.46 -12.40
C LEU A 38 14.30 -30.17 -13.18
N ARG A 39 13.94 -31.06 -14.11
CA ARG A 39 12.71 -30.99 -14.92
C ARG A 39 11.40 -31.18 -14.13
N HIS A 40 11.48 -31.59 -12.87
CA HIS A 40 10.33 -31.70 -11.96
C HIS A 40 10.39 -30.67 -10.82
N GLY A 41 11.40 -29.79 -10.81
CA GLY A 41 11.48 -28.69 -9.85
C GLY A 41 10.23 -27.81 -9.95
N ARG A 42 9.70 -27.38 -8.81
CA ARG A 42 8.55 -26.48 -8.74
C ARG A 42 9.02 -25.09 -8.39
N VAL A 43 8.50 -24.08 -9.08
CA VAL A 43 8.69 -22.68 -8.71
C VAL A 43 7.34 -22.12 -8.29
N SER A 44 7.31 -21.48 -7.12
CA SER A 44 6.13 -20.81 -6.56
C SER A 44 6.44 -19.35 -6.34
N SER A 45 5.42 -18.49 -6.49
CA SER A 45 5.49 -17.07 -6.18
C SER A 45 4.37 -16.68 -5.21
N TYR A 46 4.66 -15.78 -4.28
CA TYR A 46 3.70 -15.18 -3.38
C TYR A 46 3.93 -13.67 -3.28
N VAL A 47 2.90 -12.89 -3.60
CA VAL A 47 2.97 -11.43 -3.67
C VAL A 47 2.18 -10.79 -2.53
N GLN A 48 2.76 -9.77 -1.91
CA GLN A 48 2.10 -8.91 -0.93
C GLN A 48 2.26 -7.43 -1.29
N MET A 49 1.20 -6.65 -1.04
CA MET A 49 1.17 -5.22 -1.30
C MET A 49 1.23 -4.42 0.00
N ARG A 50 1.96 -3.30 -0.02
CA ARG A 50 1.93 -2.28 1.03
C ARG A 50 1.86 -0.89 0.41
N GLY A 51 0.87 -0.09 0.78
CA GLY A 51 0.72 1.29 0.30
C GLY A 51 0.28 2.25 1.39
N SER A 52 0.18 3.54 1.05
CA SER A 52 -0.54 4.50 1.89
C SER A 52 -2.04 4.20 1.88
N VAL A 53 -2.74 4.55 2.96
CA VAL A 53 -4.21 4.50 3.01
C VAL A 53 -4.77 5.38 1.88
N PRO A 54 -5.70 4.88 1.03
CA PRO A 54 -6.18 5.57 -0.17
C PRO A 54 -7.19 6.68 0.17
N LEU A 55 -6.73 7.69 0.90
CA LEU A 55 -7.45 8.91 1.24
C LEU A 55 -6.61 10.13 0.87
N PHE A 56 -7.22 11.30 0.76
CA PHE A 56 -6.47 12.55 0.62
C PHE A 56 -6.00 13.04 1.99
N TRP A 57 -4.82 12.58 2.45
CA TRP A 57 -4.32 12.91 3.79
C TRP A 57 -2.83 13.23 3.84
N SER A 58 -2.45 14.05 4.81
CA SER A 58 -1.06 14.39 5.15
C SER A 58 -0.81 14.20 6.64
N GLN A 59 0.48 14.16 6.99
CA GLN A 59 0.97 14.20 8.36
C GLN A 59 2.36 14.84 8.30
N GLU A 60 2.43 16.15 8.57
CA GLU A 60 3.65 16.92 8.38
C GLU A 60 4.63 16.70 9.53
N SER A 61 5.85 16.23 9.22
CA SER A 61 6.87 15.91 10.21
C SER A 61 7.68 17.12 10.71
N SER A 62 7.36 18.36 10.33
CA SER A 62 8.18 19.55 10.66
C SER A 62 8.00 20.04 12.10
N LYS A 63 6.94 19.63 12.81
CA LYS A 63 6.66 20.00 14.21
C LYS A 63 7.21 19.00 15.23
N VAL A 64 8.45 18.50 15.02
CA VAL A 64 9.09 17.39 15.80
C VAL A 64 9.26 17.69 17.29
N VAL A 65 9.09 18.93 17.74
CA VAL A 65 9.29 19.30 19.15
C VAL A 65 8.14 18.81 20.05
N ALA A 66 7.00 18.40 19.51
CA ALA A 66 5.86 17.91 20.29
C ALA A 66 5.14 16.71 19.63
N GLY A 67 5.58 15.49 19.95
CA GLY A 67 4.80 14.27 19.68
C GLY A 67 4.60 13.88 18.21
N ARG A 68 3.68 12.94 17.97
CA ARG A 68 3.31 12.52 16.61
C ARG A 68 2.42 13.61 16.00
N PRO A 69 2.80 14.22 14.86
CA PRO A 69 2.00 15.27 14.26
C PRO A 69 0.59 14.78 13.91
N PRO A 70 -0.44 15.63 14.01
CA PRO A 70 -1.81 15.24 13.73
C PRO A 70 -1.96 14.78 12.27
N LEU A 71 -2.93 13.90 12.05
CA LEU A 71 -3.36 13.54 10.70
C LEU A 71 -4.31 14.62 10.19
N GLU A 72 -4.06 15.10 8.97
CA GLU A 72 -4.88 16.12 8.32
C GLU A 72 -5.52 15.52 7.05
N ILE A 73 -6.83 15.71 6.90
CA ILE A 73 -7.54 15.41 5.66
C ILE A 73 -7.43 16.64 4.76
N LEU A 74 -6.84 16.46 3.59
CA LEU A 74 -6.53 17.54 2.66
C LEU A 74 -7.69 17.89 1.73
N ARG A 75 -8.57 16.92 1.49
CA ARG A 75 -9.71 17.05 0.58
C ARG A 75 -10.81 16.12 1.05
N ASP A 76 -12.03 16.64 1.04
CA ASP A 76 -13.23 15.85 1.18
C ASP A 76 -13.55 15.13 -0.15
N ASP A 77 -13.78 13.83 -0.07
CA ASP A 77 -14.13 12.96 -1.20
C ASP A 77 -15.35 12.13 -0.77
N PRO A 78 -16.57 12.72 -0.78
CA PRO A 78 -17.75 12.11 -0.18
C PRO A 78 -18.18 10.82 -0.90
N LEU A 79 -17.77 10.66 -2.16
CA LEU A 79 -18.06 9.48 -2.97
C LEU A 79 -16.90 8.46 -2.98
N TYR A 80 -15.76 8.80 -2.37
CA TYR A 80 -14.56 7.96 -2.33
C TYR A 80 -14.10 7.50 -3.72
N GLU A 81 -14.24 8.35 -4.74
CA GLU A 81 -13.96 7.97 -6.13
C GLU A 81 -12.51 7.53 -6.33
N SER A 82 -11.57 8.25 -5.72
CA SER A 82 -10.14 7.93 -5.85
C SER A 82 -9.79 6.63 -5.12
N MET A 83 -10.46 6.32 -4.01
CA MET A 83 -10.35 5.02 -3.34
C MET A 83 -10.95 3.90 -4.20
N GLY A 84 -12.09 4.15 -4.85
CA GLY A 84 -12.72 3.20 -5.77
C GLY A 84 -11.80 2.85 -6.94
N LEU A 85 -11.19 3.85 -7.58
CA LEU A 85 -10.19 3.66 -8.64
C LEU A 85 -8.99 2.84 -8.15
N HIS A 86 -8.51 3.11 -6.93
CA HIS A 86 -7.41 2.36 -6.34
C HIS A 86 -7.73 0.86 -6.21
N PHE A 87 -8.89 0.51 -5.63
CA PHE A 87 -9.28 -0.89 -5.47
C PHE A 87 -9.64 -1.57 -6.78
N ALA A 88 -10.22 -0.84 -7.75
CA ALA A 88 -10.44 -1.36 -9.09
C ALA A 88 -9.11 -1.74 -9.77
N SER A 89 -8.08 -0.89 -9.65
CA SER A 89 -6.72 -1.20 -10.13
C SER A 89 -6.11 -2.41 -9.42
N LEU A 90 -6.25 -2.51 -8.10
CA LEU A 90 -5.76 -3.69 -7.35
C LEU A 90 -6.44 -4.99 -7.81
N LEU A 91 -7.76 -4.97 -7.98
CA LEU A 91 -8.52 -6.12 -8.46
C LEU A 91 -8.14 -6.49 -9.90
N GLN A 92 -7.89 -5.49 -10.75
CA GLN A 92 -7.43 -5.72 -12.12
C GLN A 92 -6.05 -6.38 -12.16
N ARG A 93 -5.14 -5.98 -11.27
CA ARG A 93 -3.75 -6.46 -11.25
C ARG A 93 -3.56 -7.78 -10.50
N HIS A 94 -4.27 -7.98 -9.39
CA HIS A 94 -4.04 -9.08 -8.46
C HIS A 94 -5.25 -10.01 -8.27
N GLY A 95 -6.40 -9.69 -8.87
CA GLY A 95 -7.62 -10.47 -8.73
C GLY A 95 -8.33 -10.29 -7.39
N SER A 96 -9.36 -11.10 -7.17
CA SER A 96 -10.21 -11.09 -5.97
C SER A 96 -9.89 -12.29 -5.06
N PRO A 97 -9.94 -12.15 -3.73
CA PRO A 97 -10.27 -10.92 -2.98
C PRO A 97 -9.05 -10.02 -2.72
N VAL A 98 -9.31 -8.72 -2.53
CA VAL A 98 -8.35 -7.80 -1.91
C VAL A 98 -8.63 -7.72 -0.41
N ILE A 99 -7.69 -8.19 0.41
CA ILE A 99 -7.79 -8.17 1.87
C ILE A 99 -6.89 -7.07 2.43
N VAL A 100 -7.47 -6.12 3.15
CA VAL A 100 -6.74 -4.99 3.73
C VAL A 100 -6.49 -5.23 5.21
N LEU A 101 -5.22 -5.23 5.61
CA LEU A 101 -4.80 -5.34 7.01
C LEU A 101 -4.35 -3.98 7.53
N ASN A 102 -5.10 -3.42 8.49
CA ASN A 102 -4.74 -2.18 9.17
C ASN A 102 -4.41 -2.45 10.64
N TRP A 103 -3.20 -2.05 11.08
CA TRP A 103 -2.76 -2.24 12.46
C TRP A 103 -3.02 -0.99 13.30
N MET A 104 -4.12 -1.02 14.06
CA MET A 104 -4.49 0.05 14.99
C MET A 104 -3.97 -0.26 16.40
N LYS A 105 -3.34 0.72 17.06
CA LYS A 105 -3.05 0.62 18.49
C LYS A 105 -4.35 0.88 19.27
N LYS A 106 -4.73 -0.02 20.18
CA LYS A 106 -5.96 0.08 20.99
C LYS A 106 -5.89 1.15 22.09
N ARG A 107 -4.70 1.56 22.51
CA ARG A 107 -4.45 2.61 23.50
C ARG A 107 -3.24 3.44 23.08
N GLU A 108 -3.38 4.76 23.10
CA GLU A 108 -2.24 5.67 23.09
C GLU A 108 -1.69 5.76 24.52
N LYS A 109 -0.35 5.71 24.65
CA LYS A 109 0.35 5.92 25.92
C LYS A 109 0.69 7.40 26.05
#